data_AF-A0A661USS7-F1
#
_entry.id   AF-A0A661USS7-F1
#
_cell.length_a   1.000
_cell.length_b   1.000
_cell.length_c   1.000
_cell.angle_alpha   90.00
_cell.angle_beta   90.00
_cell.angle_gamma   90.00
#
_symmetry.space_group_name_H-M   'P 1'
#
loop_
_entity.id
_entity.type
_entity.pdbx_description
1 polymer ?
#
loop_
_entity_poly.entity_id
_entity_poly.type
_entity_poly.pdbx_seq_one_letter_code
_entity_poly.pdbx_strand_id
1 'polypeptide(L)'
;FRFDGADDVTIGVPDHDGAFWWSGRGDSIDSRMTRLIDLRDTSEATLTFDAWYDIERDWDYAYVAASTDDGATWTTLPGKHTTEDNPTAASFGHGYTGESGGWISDEVDLSEFSGRQVLVRFEYVTDDSVSQTGFAVDNVTVPEIGLEDAAESDSGWQAEGFRIVDGPLQQRFVIQFIDDEGEVTSVWPGPDNVVEVELSGPTTIVIAAITRGTTELALYDWSLSP
;
A
#
# COMPACT_ATOMS: atom_id res chain seq x y z
N PHE A 1 -18.32 24.54 20.74
CA PHE A 1 -17.09 23.96 20.18
C PHE A 1 -17.29 23.79 18.69
N ARG A 2 -16.39 24.34 17.88
CA ARG A 2 -16.33 24.12 16.44
C ARG A 2 -15.03 23.40 16.11
N PHE A 3 -15.13 22.31 15.36
CA PHE A 3 -14.02 21.54 14.79
C PHE A 3 -14.07 21.65 13.27
N ASP A 4 -12.88 21.76 12.67
CA ASP A 4 -12.66 21.87 11.24
C ASP A 4 -11.41 21.04 10.91
N GLY A 5 -11.60 19.81 10.44
CA GLY A 5 -10.52 18.89 10.10
C GLY A 5 -10.17 18.94 8.62
N ALA A 6 -8.95 18.57 8.24
CA ALA A 6 -8.60 18.37 6.84
C ALA A 6 -9.53 17.33 6.19
N ASP A 7 -9.89 17.55 4.92
CA ASP A 7 -10.75 16.63 4.14
C ASP A 7 -9.98 15.39 3.67
N ASP A 8 -8.68 15.54 3.43
CA ASP A 8 -7.83 14.50 2.88
C ASP A 8 -6.50 14.36 3.63
N VAL A 9 -5.84 13.22 3.40
CA VAL A 9 -4.54 12.88 3.96
C VAL A 9 -3.76 11.99 2.99
N THR A 10 -2.49 12.28 2.78
CA THR A 10 -1.62 11.44 1.95
C THR A 10 -1.30 10.10 2.64
N ILE A 11 -0.94 9.09 1.84
CA ILE A 11 -0.39 7.83 2.33
C ILE A 11 1.14 7.85 2.45
N GLY A 12 1.81 8.95 2.08
CA GLY A 12 3.27 9.06 2.13
C GLY A 12 3.99 8.52 0.88
N VAL A 13 3.24 7.92 -0.06
CA VAL A 13 3.75 7.58 -1.40
C VAL A 13 3.69 8.84 -2.28
N PRO A 14 4.78 9.27 -2.92
CA PRO A 14 4.76 10.38 -3.87
C PRO A 14 3.89 10.09 -5.08
N ASP A 15 3.28 11.12 -5.65
CA ASP A 15 2.57 11.00 -6.93
C ASP A 15 3.50 10.45 -8.04
N HIS A 16 2.92 9.67 -8.94
CA HIS A 16 3.59 9.15 -10.13
C HIS A 16 3.00 9.76 -11.41
N ASP A 17 2.19 9.01 -12.16
CA ASP A 17 1.48 9.45 -13.36
C ASP A 17 -0.04 9.18 -13.31
N GLY A 18 -0.56 8.82 -12.14
CA GLY A 18 -1.98 8.60 -11.91
C GLY A 18 -2.23 7.75 -10.66
N ALA A 19 -3.23 6.88 -10.77
CA ALA A 19 -3.48 5.85 -9.79
C ALA A 19 -2.36 4.79 -9.83
N PHE A 20 -2.09 4.14 -8.71
CA PHE A 20 -1.10 3.06 -8.62
C PHE A 20 -1.57 1.96 -7.66
N TRP A 21 -0.98 0.78 -7.77
CA TRP A 21 -1.20 -0.31 -6.82
C TRP A 21 -0.37 -0.09 -5.57
N TRP A 22 -0.99 -0.16 -4.40
CA TRP A 22 -0.31 -0.05 -3.11
C TRP A 22 -0.59 -1.27 -2.24
N SER A 23 0.48 -1.83 -1.66
CA SER A 23 0.46 -3.04 -0.85
C SER A 23 -0.26 -2.87 0.49
N GLY A 24 -0.44 -1.64 0.95
CA GLY A 24 -0.85 -1.38 2.31
C GLY A 24 0.33 -1.17 3.25
N ARG A 25 -0.02 -0.80 4.48
CA ARG A 25 0.90 -0.68 5.61
C ARG A 25 0.33 -1.43 6.79
N GLY A 26 1.17 -2.18 7.48
CA GLY A 26 0.84 -2.81 8.74
C GLY A 26 1.84 -3.88 9.13
N ASP A 27 1.77 -4.28 10.40
CA ASP A 27 2.55 -5.40 10.92
C ASP A 27 1.82 -6.72 10.65
N SER A 28 2.57 -7.79 10.41
CA SER A 28 2.09 -9.15 10.12
C SER A 28 1.14 -9.23 8.93
N ILE A 29 1.41 -8.45 7.88
CA ILE A 29 0.63 -8.49 6.64
C ILE A 29 1.34 -9.30 5.56
N ASP A 30 0.52 -9.85 4.67
CA ASP A 30 0.93 -10.63 3.50
C ASP A 30 -0.02 -10.20 2.37
N SER A 31 0.35 -9.07 1.76
CA SER A 31 -0.42 -8.48 0.67
C SER A 31 0.07 -9.02 -0.66
N ARG A 32 -0.85 -9.44 -1.53
CA ARG A 32 -0.56 -10.07 -2.82
C ARG A 32 -1.33 -9.43 -3.96
N MET A 33 -0.74 -9.45 -5.13
CA MET A 33 -1.37 -9.09 -6.39
C MET A 33 -0.90 -10.07 -7.46
N THR A 34 -1.78 -10.96 -7.91
CA THR A 34 -1.42 -12.11 -8.76
C THR A 34 -2.14 -12.09 -10.10
N ARG A 35 -1.45 -12.44 -11.19
CA ARG A 35 -2.05 -12.58 -12.52
C ARG A 35 -1.49 -13.79 -13.26
N LEU A 36 -2.36 -14.48 -14.00
CA LEU A 36 -1.96 -15.51 -14.95
C LEU A 36 -1.49 -14.84 -16.25
N ILE A 37 -0.26 -15.11 -16.64
CA ILE A 37 0.39 -14.59 -17.83
C ILE A 37 0.59 -15.75 -18.82
N ASP A 38 0.19 -15.55 -20.07
CA ASP A 38 0.30 -16.56 -21.13
C ASP A 38 1.50 -16.27 -22.03
N LEU A 39 2.58 -17.04 -21.86
CA LEU A 39 3.83 -16.90 -22.60
C LEU A 39 4.01 -18.05 -23.61
N ARG A 40 2.94 -18.77 -23.99
CA ARG A 40 3.03 -19.93 -24.88
C ARG A 40 3.59 -19.62 -26.26
N ASP A 41 3.37 -18.41 -26.73
CA ASP A 41 3.78 -17.95 -28.07
C ASP A 41 5.05 -17.06 -28.04
N THR A 42 5.75 -16.98 -26.90
CA THR A 42 6.99 -16.19 -26.75
C THR A 42 8.22 -17.08 -26.66
N SER A 43 9.38 -16.56 -27.10
CA SER A 43 10.70 -17.19 -26.89
C SER A 43 11.48 -16.57 -25.73
N GLU A 44 11.17 -15.33 -25.42
CA GLU A 44 11.69 -14.52 -24.32
C GLU A 44 10.53 -13.64 -23.83
N ALA A 45 10.58 -13.21 -22.57
CA ALA A 45 9.58 -12.31 -22.00
C ALA A 45 10.19 -11.53 -20.84
N THR A 46 9.84 -10.26 -20.73
CA THR A 46 10.30 -9.38 -19.64
C THR A 46 9.13 -8.72 -18.97
N LEU A 47 9.07 -8.78 -17.64
CA LEU A 47 8.17 -7.94 -16.86
C LEU A 47 8.88 -6.62 -16.56
N THR A 48 8.29 -5.50 -16.94
CA THR A 48 8.76 -4.17 -16.53
C THR A 48 7.71 -3.50 -15.67
N PHE A 49 8.13 -2.67 -14.72
CA PHE A 49 7.22 -1.91 -13.86
C PHE A 49 7.97 -0.75 -13.20
N ASP A 50 7.21 0.24 -12.76
CA ASP A 50 7.69 1.26 -11.84
C ASP A 50 7.35 0.82 -10.40
N ALA A 51 8.28 1.07 -9.50
CA ALA A 51 8.20 0.68 -8.10
C ALA A 51 8.58 1.83 -7.19
N TRP A 52 7.90 1.92 -6.05
CA TRP A 52 8.27 2.75 -4.93
C TRP A 52 8.19 1.92 -3.65
N TYR A 53 9.17 2.04 -2.76
CA TYR A 53 9.09 1.39 -1.45
C TYR A 53 9.79 2.18 -0.35
N ASP A 54 9.18 2.10 0.83
CA ASP A 54 9.76 2.40 2.14
C ASP A 54 9.27 1.29 3.07
N ILE A 55 10.17 0.34 3.34
CA ILE A 55 9.93 -0.94 4.02
C ILE A 55 11.07 -1.19 5.01
N GLU A 56 10.78 -1.82 6.16
CA GLU A 56 11.80 -2.01 7.19
C GLU A 56 12.96 -2.85 6.64
N ARG A 57 14.15 -2.25 6.64
CA ARG A 57 15.32 -2.87 6.03
C ARG A 57 15.67 -4.19 6.71
N ASP A 58 15.80 -5.21 5.87
CA ASP A 58 16.14 -6.59 6.18
C ASP A 58 15.11 -7.36 7.02
N TRP A 59 13.97 -6.78 7.38
CA TRP A 59 12.88 -7.46 8.12
C TRP A 59 11.64 -7.63 7.26
N ASP A 60 11.24 -6.56 6.59
CA ASP A 60 10.16 -6.54 5.63
C ASP A 60 10.69 -6.68 4.20
N TYR A 61 9.92 -7.36 3.37
CA TYR A 61 10.29 -7.56 1.98
C TYR A 61 9.10 -7.49 1.04
N ALA A 62 9.33 -6.87 -0.12
CA ALA A 62 8.49 -7.04 -1.28
C ALA A 62 9.15 -7.96 -2.31
N TYR A 63 8.35 -8.66 -3.11
CA TYR A 63 8.80 -9.66 -4.05
C TYR A 63 8.06 -9.55 -5.38
N VAL A 64 8.76 -9.87 -6.47
CA VAL A 64 8.14 -10.42 -7.68
C VAL A 64 8.37 -11.92 -7.62
N ALA A 65 7.32 -12.73 -7.73
CA ALA A 65 7.40 -14.17 -7.67
C ALA A 65 6.62 -14.84 -8.80
N ALA A 66 7.04 -16.04 -9.18
CA ALA A 66 6.36 -16.84 -10.19
C ALA A 66 5.99 -18.24 -9.69
N SER A 67 4.91 -18.78 -10.22
CA SER A 67 4.44 -20.14 -9.98
C SER A 67 4.05 -20.83 -11.29
N THR A 68 4.41 -22.11 -11.41
CA THR A 68 4.10 -22.96 -12.56
C THR A 68 3.25 -24.18 -12.20
N ASP A 69 2.75 -24.22 -10.96
CA ASP A 69 1.98 -25.32 -10.37
C ASP A 69 0.67 -24.81 -9.73
N ASP A 70 0.00 -23.89 -10.43
CA ASP A 70 -1.27 -23.28 -10.03
C ASP A 70 -1.22 -22.60 -8.64
N GLY A 71 -0.07 -22.05 -8.29
CA GLY A 71 0.13 -21.28 -7.05
C GLY A 71 0.46 -22.14 -5.83
N ALA A 72 0.72 -23.43 -6.00
CA ALA A 72 1.10 -24.32 -4.90
C ALA A 72 2.51 -24.02 -4.36
N THR A 73 3.44 -23.64 -5.23
CA THR A 73 4.78 -23.15 -4.87
C THR A 73 5.11 -21.86 -5.62
N TRP A 74 5.96 -21.04 -5.00
CA TRP A 74 6.36 -19.73 -5.52
C TRP A 74 7.87 -19.58 -5.44
N THR A 75 8.47 -19.04 -6.50
CA THR A 75 9.88 -18.69 -6.57
C THR A 75 10.00 -17.18 -6.74
N THR A 76 10.71 -16.51 -5.82
CA THR A 76 11.05 -15.09 -5.95
C THR A 76 12.04 -14.89 -7.09
N LEU A 77 11.83 -13.88 -7.93
CA LEU A 77 12.61 -13.63 -9.13
C LEU A 77 13.60 -12.47 -8.91
N PRO A 78 14.82 -12.55 -9.49
CA PRO A 78 15.77 -11.45 -9.41
C PRO A 78 15.29 -10.25 -10.22
N GLY A 79 15.26 -9.09 -9.58
CA GLY A 79 15.16 -7.77 -10.21
C GLY A 79 16.43 -6.96 -9.96
N LYS A 80 16.61 -5.85 -10.69
CA LYS A 80 17.79 -4.99 -10.60
C LYS A 80 17.97 -4.37 -9.22
N HIS A 81 16.87 -4.16 -8.50
CA HIS A 81 16.87 -3.54 -7.16
C HIS A 81 16.60 -4.53 -6.02
N THR A 82 16.65 -5.85 -6.31
CA THR A 82 16.50 -6.91 -5.30
C THR A 82 17.83 -7.28 -4.63
N THR A 83 17.75 -7.86 -3.43
CA THR A 83 18.88 -8.48 -2.72
C THR A 83 18.53 -9.89 -2.26
N GLU A 84 19.55 -10.75 -2.14
CA GLU A 84 19.47 -12.06 -1.46
C GLU A 84 20.01 -12.00 -0.02
N ASP A 85 20.47 -10.82 0.43
CA ASP A 85 20.95 -10.65 1.79
C ASP A 85 19.81 -10.94 2.78
N ASN A 86 20.08 -11.83 3.72
CA ASN A 86 19.10 -12.29 4.69
C ASN A 86 19.69 -12.35 6.11
N PRO A 87 20.14 -11.21 6.68
CA PRO A 87 20.82 -11.19 7.98
C PRO A 87 19.89 -11.50 9.16
N THR A 88 18.59 -11.33 8.98
CA THR A 88 17.52 -11.54 9.98
C THR A 88 16.84 -12.90 9.85
N ALA A 89 17.10 -13.64 8.76
CA ALA A 89 16.37 -14.83 8.35
C ALA A 89 14.88 -14.59 7.98
N ALA A 90 14.49 -13.34 7.71
CA ALA A 90 13.12 -12.98 7.29
C ALA A 90 12.88 -13.13 5.78
N SER A 91 13.93 -13.06 4.94
CA SER A 91 13.76 -13.11 3.48
C SER A 91 13.44 -14.50 2.94
N PHE A 92 12.55 -14.56 1.93
CA PHE A 92 12.26 -15.74 1.12
C PHE A 92 13.11 -15.88 -0.16
N GLY A 93 13.99 -14.91 -0.46
CA GLY A 93 14.86 -14.94 -1.64
C GLY A 93 15.17 -13.55 -2.17
N HIS A 94 15.11 -13.36 -3.49
CA HIS A 94 15.32 -12.07 -4.15
C HIS A 94 14.18 -11.11 -3.81
N GLY A 95 14.43 -10.18 -2.89
CA GLY A 95 13.42 -9.22 -2.42
C GLY A 95 13.90 -7.78 -2.43
N TYR A 96 12.95 -6.85 -2.49
CA TYR A 96 13.15 -5.44 -2.20
C TYR A 96 13.10 -5.25 -0.69
N THR A 97 14.01 -4.46 -0.13
CA THR A 97 14.01 -4.06 1.28
C THR A 97 14.65 -2.68 1.47
N GLY A 98 14.29 -1.94 2.52
CA GLY A 98 14.73 -0.57 2.77
C GLY A 98 13.91 0.49 2.01
N GLU A 99 14.58 1.47 1.40
CA GLU A 99 13.94 2.62 0.75
C GLU A 99 14.44 2.73 -0.70
N SER A 100 13.52 2.96 -1.65
CA SER A 100 13.86 3.17 -3.08
C SER A 100 14.38 4.57 -3.38
N GLY A 101 14.10 5.54 -2.50
CA GLY A 101 14.48 6.96 -2.69
C GLY A 101 13.61 7.72 -3.69
N GLY A 102 12.46 7.16 -4.08
CA GLY A 102 11.57 7.67 -5.11
C GLY A 102 11.05 6.54 -6.00
N TRP A 103 10.25 6.89 -7.00
CA TRP A 103 9.85 5.92 -8.02
C TRP A 103 11.06 5.50 -8.85
N ILE A 104 11.23 4.20 -9.01
CA ILE A 104 12.31 3.58 -9.78
C ILE A 104 11.70 2.62 -10.80
N SER A 105 12.34 2.46 -11.95
CA SER A 105 11.96 1.44 -12.94
C SER A 105 12.77 0.17 -12.70
N ASP A 106 12.10 -0.98 -12.67
CA ASP A 106 12.73 -2.31 -12.57
C ASP A 106 12.23 -3.25 -13.67
N GLU A 107 13.00 -4.29 -13.92
CA GLU A 107 12.74 -5.34 -14.90
C GLU A 107 13.06 -6.72 -14.30
N VAL A 108 12.23 -7.70 -14.62
CA VAL A 108 12.38 -9.10 -14.20
C VAL A 108 12.27 -10.00 -15.42
N ASP A 109 13.29 -10.84 -15.63
CA ASP A 109 13.33 -11.81 -16.73
C ASP A 109 12.30 -12.93 -16.48
N LEU A 110 11.36 -13.11 -17.40
CA LEU A 110 10.37 -14.18 -17.41
C LEU A 110 10.70 -15.27 -18.45
N SER A 111 11.85 -15.20 -19.12
CA SER A 111 12.19 -16.08 -20.25
C SER A 111 12.30 -17.55 -19.86
N GLU A 112 12.57 -17.86 -18.59
CA GLU A 112 12.47 -19.25 -18.08
C GLU A 112 11.05 -19.82 -18.26
N PHE A 113 10.02 -18.97 -18.25
CA PHE A 113 8.62 -19.34 -18.36
C PHE A 113 8.05 -19.29 -19.79
N SER A 114 8.88 -18.96 -20.79
CA SER A 114 8.48 -19.01 -22.21
C SER A 114 7.95 -20.39 -22.62
N GLY A 115 6.94 -20.41 -23.49
CA GLY A 115 6.30 -21.64 -23.97
C GLY A 115 5.22 -22.24 -23.06
N ARG A 116 4.84 -21.55 -21.98
CA ARG A 116 3.79 -21.99 -21.02
C ARG A 116 3.03 -20.80 -20.44
N GLN A 117 2.00 -21.10 -19.65
CA GLN A 117 1.36 -20.11 -18.78
C GLN A 117 2.09 -20.12 -17.43
N VAL A 118 2.16 -18.95 -16.78
CA VAL A 118 2.81 -18.75 -15.49
C VAL A 118 1.98 -17.79 -14.66
N LEU A 119 1.83 -18.07 -13.36
CA LEU A 119 1.30 -17.08 -12.44
C LEU A 119 2.45 -16.16 -12.01
N VAL A 120 2.25 -14.85 -12.12
CA VAL A 120 3.18 -13.84 -11.62
C VAL A 120 2.51 -13.08 -10.48
N ARG A 121 3.26 -12.78 -9.43
CA ARG A 121 2.77 -12.14 -8.22
C ARG A 121 3.71 -11.03 -7.77
N PHE A 122 3.14 -9.88 -7.41
CA PHE A 122 3.74 -8.94 -6.48
C PHE A 122 3.28 -9.29 -5.06
N GLU A 123 4.20 -9.39 -4.10
CA GLU A 123 3.91 -9.79 -2.71
C GLU A 123 4.66 -8.86 -1.76
N TYR A 124 4.02 -8.43 -0.67
CA TYR A 124 4.63 -7.64 0.39
C TYR A 124 4.36 -8.33 1.73
N VAL A 125 5.43 -8.72 2.42
CA VAL A 125 5.37 -9.45 3.67
C VAL A 125 6.08 -8.65 4.75
N THR A 126 5.41 -8.50 5.90
CA THR A 126 5.98 -7.83 7.08
C THR A 126 6.09 -8.76 8.29
N ASP A 127 7.04 -8.45 9.16
CA ASP A 127 7.18 -9.15 10.44
C ASP A 127 6.14 -8.65 11.48
N ASP A 128 6.30 -8.99 12.77
CA ASP A 128 5.32 -8.63 13.81
C ASP A 128 5.48 -7.22 14.41
N SER A 129 6.42 -6.41 13.93
CA SER A 129 6.68 -5.10 14.54
C SER A 129 7.45 -4.15 13.63
N VAL A 130 6.98 -2.89 13.54
CA VAL A 130 7.59 -1.77 12.76
C VAL A 130 7.31 -1.89 11.28
N SER A 131 6.12 -1.44 10.88
CA SER A 131 5.81 -1.23 9.47
C SER A 131 6.05 0.21 9.02
N GLN A 132 6.74 0.31 7.88
CA GLN A 132 6.91 1.52 7.10
C GLN A 132 5.76 1.70 6.10
N THR A 133 5.89 2.63 5.15
CA THR A 133 4.79 2.99 4.23
C THR A 133 4.34 1.84 3.33
N GLY A 134 5.24 0.90 3.02
CA GLY A 134 4.95 -0.28 2.21
C GLY A 134 5.54 -0.18 0.81
N PHE A 135 4.88 -0.85 -0.15
CA PHE A 135 5.33 -1.03 -1.52
C PHE A 135 4.24 -0.58 -2.50
N ALA A 136 4.63 0.19 -3.51
CA ALA A 136 3.75 0.62 -4.57
C ALA A 136 4.33 0.19 -5.93
N VAL A 137 3.43 -0.15 -6.86
CA VAL A 137 3.73 -0.64 -8.20
C VAL A 137 2.84 0.07 -9.20
N ASP A 138 3.42 0.47 -10.32
CA ASP A 138 2.73 1.10 -11.43
C ASP A 138 3.34 0.70 -12.78
N ASN A 139 2.68 1.05 -13.88
CA ASN A 139 3.16 0.84 -15.25
C ASN A 139 3.66 -0.60 -15.53
N VAL A 140 2.92 -1.60 -15.05
CA VAL A 140 3.29 -3.01 -15.20
C VAL A 140 3.06 -3.45 -16.64
N THR A 141 4.11 -3.90 -17.33
CA THR A 141 4.02 -4.38 -18.70
C THR A 141 4.74 -5.70 -18.94
N VAL A 142 4.23 -6.48 -19.90
CA VAL A 142 4.96 -7.55 -20.58
C VAL A 142 4.82 -7.30 -22.09
N PRO A 143 5.76 -6.57 -22.70
CA PRO A 143 5.63 -6.08 -24.07
C PRO A 143 5.44 -7.20 -25.11
N GLU A 144 6.05 -8.36 -24.89
CA GLU A 144 6.02 -9.49 -25.83
C GLU A 144 4.62 -10.08 -26.04
N ILE A 145 3.70 -9.82 -25.12
CA ILE A 145 2.30 -10.23 -25.20
C ILE A 145 1.32 -9.05 -25.18
N GLY A 146 1.83 -7.81 -25.19
CA GLY A 146 1.03 -6.59 -25.11
C GLY A 146 0.24 -6.45 -23.79
N LEU A 147 0.77 -7.00 -22.69
CA LEU A 147 0.21 -6.78 -21.36
C LEU A 147 0.63 -5.40 -20.88
N GLU A 148 -0.34 -4.59 -20.47
CA GLU A 148 -0.14 -3.27 -19.86
C GLU A 148 -1.13 -3.11 -18.70
N ASP A 149 -0.67 -2.51 -17.61
CA ASP A 149 -1.48 -2.11 -16.46
C ASP A 149 -0.88 -0.86 -15.80
N ALA A 150 -1.58 0.26 -15.91
CA ALA A 150 -1.25 1.52 -15.26
C ALA A 150 -2.20 1.82 -14.09
N ALA A 151 -2.83 0.79 -13.50
CA ALA A 151 -3.77 0.88 -12.37
C ALA A 151 -5.02 1.79 -12.58
N GLU A 152 -5.27 2.27 -13.79
CA GLU A 152 -6.44 3.10 -14.13
C GLU A 152 -7.71 2.29 -14.44
N SER A 153 -7.59 0.97 -14.58
CA SER A 153 -8.71 0.09 -14.91
C SER A 153 -8.44 -1.35 -14.51
N ASP A 154 -9.48 -2.19 -14.52
CA ASP A 154 -9.30 -3.63 -14.31
C ASP A 154 -8.51 -4.23 -15.47
N SER A 155 -7.30 -4.67 -15.17
CA SER A 155 -6.37 -5.32 -16.08
C SER A 155 -6.23 -6.83 -15.78
N GLY A 156 -7.04 -7.40 -14.88
CA GLY A 156 -7.05 -8.84 -14.60
C GLY A 156 -6.08 -9.30 -13.51
N TRP A 157 -5.52 -8.38 -12.72
CA TRP A 157 -4.82 -8.71 -11.47
C TRP A 157 -5.82 -9.08 -10.37
N GLN A 158 -5.52 -10.16 -9.66
CA GLN A 158 -6.25 -10.58 -8.46
C GLN A 158 -5.51 -10.05 -7.24
N ALA A 159 -6.06 -9.00 -6.63
CA ALA A 159 -5.50 -8.38 -5.44
C ALA A 159 -6.07 -8.99 -4.15
N GLU A 160 -5.17 -9.31 -3.23
CA GLU A 160 -5.44 -9.76 -1.86
C GLU A 160 -4.60 -8.88 -0.93
N GLY A 161 -5.15 -7.74 -0.50
CA GLY A 161 -4.44 -6.76 0.34
C GLY A 161 -3.91 -5.54 -0.43
N PHE A 162 -3.39 -5.74 -1.65
CA PHE A 162 -3.13 -4.63 -2.56
C PHE A 162 -4.42 -3.90 -2.93
N ARG A 163 -4.32 -2.59 -3.15
CA ARG A 163 -5.43 -1.75 -3.62
C ARG A 163 -4.92 -0.65 -4.54
N ILE A 164 -5.76 -0.25 -5.47
CA ILE A 164 -5.52 0.94 -6.28
C ILE A 164 -5.74 2.17 -5.39
N VAL A 165 -4.80 3.10 -5.44
CA VAL A 165 -4.89 4.41 -4.78
C VAL A 165 -4.75 5.49 -5.85
N ASP A 166 -5.71 6.42 -5.85
CA ASP A 166 -5.73 7.60 -6.72
C ASP A 166 -5.82 8.83 -5.82
N GLY A 167 -4.70 9.54 -5.68
CA GLY A 167 -4.59 10.73 -4.82
C GLY A 167 -4.63 10.44 -3.30
N PRO A 168 -4.81 11.49 -2.48
CA PRO A 168 -4.87 11.36 -1.03
C PRO A 168 -6.14 10.61 -0.59
N LEU A 169 -6.08 9.95 0.56
CA LEU A 169 -7.24 9.29 1.15
C LEU A 169 -8.17 10.33 1.78
N GLN A 170 -9.47 10.03 1.82
CA GLN A 170 -10.40 10.76 2.69
C GLN A 170 -9.92 10.70 4.14
N GLN A 171 -9.64 11.87 4.71
CA GLN A 171 -9.30 12.00 6.11
C GLN A 171 -10.56 11.78 6.96
N ARG A 172 -10.43 10.99 8.03
CA ARG A 172 -11.54 10.67 8.93
C ARG A 172 -11.14 10.95 10.38
N PHE A 173 -12.08 11.51 11.13
CA PHE A 173 -11.91 11.75 12.56
C PHE A 173 -12.99 11.05 13.38
N VAL A 174 -12.70 10.84 14.66
CA VAL A 174 -13.69 10.66 15.72
C VAL A 174 -13.41 11.68 16.80
N ILE A 175 -14.46 12.33 17.29
CA ILE A 175 -14.37 13.32 18.37
C ILE A 175 -15.18 12.80 19.54
N GLN A 176 -14.55 12.66 20.70
CA GLN A 176 -15.22 12.23 21.93
C GLN A 176 -15.28 13.39 22.92
N PHE A 177 -16.45 13.58 23.51
CA PHE A 177 -16.72 14.54 24.56
C PHE A 177 -16.95 13.76 25.85
N ILE A 178 -16.16 14.06 26.87
CA ILE A 178 -16.22 13.41 28.19
C ILE A 178 -16.61 14.48 29.21
N ASP A 179 -17.80 14.33 29.79
CA ASP A 179 -18.30 15.28 30.79
C ASP A 179 -17.68 15.05 32.19
N ASP A 180 -18.13 15.82 33.18
CA ASP A 180 -17.65 15.77 34.55
C ASP A 180 -18.11 14.53 35.33
N GLU A 181 -19.14 13.83 34.85
CA GLU A 181 -19.60 12.54 35.36
C GLU A 181 -18.87 11.37 34.69
N GLY A 182 -18.10 11.63 33.64
CA GLY A 182 -17.35 10.65 32.86
C GLY A 182 -18.16 9.99 31.76
N GLU A 183 -19.34 10.50 31.42
CA GLU A 183 -20.10 10.02 30.26
C GLU A 183 -19.41 10.42 28.97
N VAL A 184 -19.40 9.50 28.00
CA VAL A 184 -18.70 9.68 26.72
C VAL A 184 -19.71 9.78 25.58
N THR A 185 -19.69 10.91 24.87
CA THR A 185 -20.41 11.08 23.62
C THR A 185 -19.43 11.13 22.46
N SER A 186 -19.62 10.28 21.45
CA SER A 186 -18.78 10.25 20.24
C SER A 186 -19.50 10.88 19.05
N VAL A 187 -18.80 11.74 18.33
CA VAL A 187 -19.23 12.33 17.06
C VAL A 187 -18.30 11.86 15.95
N TRP A 188 -18.89 11.48 14.83
CA TRP A 188 -18.20 11.10 13.61
C TRP A 188 -18.49 12.19 12.57
N PRO A 189 -17.53 13.09 12.29
CA PRO A 189 -17.71 14.14 11.28
C PRO A 189 -18.11 13.57 9.92
N GLY A 190 -18.78 14.40 9.12
CA GLY A 190 -19.04 14.13 7.72
C GLY A 190 -17.78 14.20 6.85
N PRO A 191 -17.88 14.02 5.54
CA PRO A 191 -16.74 14.07 4.62
C PRO A 191 -16.00 15.42 4.57
N ASP A 192 -16.68 16.51 4.93
CA ASP A 192 -16.12 17.86 5.07
C ASP A 192 -15.45 18.09 6.43
N ASN A 193 -15.46 17.08 7.31
CA ASN A 193 -14.84 17.09 8.63
C ASN A 193 -15.16 18.33 9.49
N VAL A 194 -16.33 18.95 9.31
CA VAL A 194 -16.80 20.06 10.15
C VAL A 194 -17.81 19.56 11.19
N VAL A 195 -17.60 19.94 12.45
CA VAL A 195 -18.53 19.64 13.55
C VAL A 195 -18.73 20.86 14.43
N GLU A 196 -19.99 21.13 14.78
CA GLU A 196 -20.35 22.12 15.80
C GLU A 196 -21.15 21.46 16.92
N VAL A 197 -20.69 21.61 18.16
CA VAL A 197 -21.30 21.02 19.36
C VAL A 197 -21.38 22.09 20.45
N GLU A 198 -22.57 22.25 21.04
CA GLU A 198 -22.75 23.05 22.25
C GLU A 198 -22.25 22.28 23.47
N LEU A 199 -21.50 22.96 24.34
CA LEU A 199 -20.97 22.37 25.58
C LEU A 199 -21.75 22.93 26.77
N SER A 200 -22.29 22.06 27.61
CA SER A 200 -23.13 22.45 28.76
C SER A 200 -22.36 22.62 30.08
N GLY A 201 -21.05 22.36 30.09
CA GLY A 201 -20.21 22.41 31.29
C GLY A 201 -18.74 22.09 31.01
N PRO A 202 -17.93 21.82 32.05
CA PRO A 202 -16.59 21.29 31.88
C PRO A 202 -16.62 20.02 31.03
N THR A 203 -15.78 19.97 29.99
CA THR A 203 -15.73 18.83 29.07
C THR A 203 -14.29 18.59 28.65
N THR A 204 -13.86 17.33 28.69
CA THR A 204 -12.63 16.87 28.05
C THR A 204 -12.96 16.45 26.63
N ILE A 205 -12.24 16.98 25.65
CA ILE A 205 -12.43 16.67 24.23
C ILE A 205 -11.24 15.84 23.74
N VAL A 206 -11.52 14.68 23.17
CA VAL A 206 -10.53 13.81 22.52
C VAL A 206 -10.79 13.83 21.03
N ILE A 207 -9.79 14.21 20.24
CA ILE A 207 -9.85 14.23 18.79
C ILE A 207 -8.89 13.16 18.30
N ALA A 208 -9.38 12.20 17.52
CA ALA A 208 -8.56 11.13 16.96
C ALA A 208 -8.73 11.08 15.44
N ALA A 209 -7.61 11.15 14.72
CA ALA A 209 -7.55 10.78 13.32
C ALA A 209 -7.60 9.26 13.20
N ILE A 210 -8.44 8.75 12.29
CA ILE A 210 -8.76 7.32 12.19
C ILE A 210 -8.74 6.80 10.75
N THR A 211 -8.17 7.58 9.83
CA THR A 211 -7.93 7.15 8.45
C THR A 211 -7.03 5.92 8.46
N ARG A 212 -7.50 4.83 7.86
CA ARG A 212 -6.72 3.59 7.78
C ARG A 212 -5.67 3.68 6.69
N GLY A 213 -4.49 3.09 6.94
CA GLY A 213 -3.43 2.97 5.95
C GLY A 213 -2.53 4.21 5.85
N THR A 214 -2.53 5.10 6.83
CA THR A 214 -1.60 6.23 6.89
C THR A 214 -1.26 6.57 8.34
N THR A 215 -0.05 7.07 8.58
CA THR A 215 0.35 7.71 9.85
C THR A 215 0.73 9.17 9.65
N GLU A 216 0.38 9.73 8.50
CA GLU A 216 0.65 11.11 8.17
C GLU A 216 -0.12 12.06 9.09
N LEU A 217 0.40 13.28 9.22
CA LEU A 217 -0.16 14.27 10.13
C LEU A 217 -1.57 14.67 9.68
N ALA A 218 -2.57 14.32 10.48
CA ALA A 218 -3.93 14.80 10.27
C ALA A 218 -4.07 16.23 10.81
N LEU A 219 -4.23 17.19 9.89
CA LEU A 219 -4.39 18.61 10.24
C LEU A 219 -5.82 18.90 10.67
N TYR A 220 -5.98 19.78 11.66
CA TYR A 220 -7.29 20.28 12.09
C TYR A 220 -7.14 21.60 12.85
N ASP A 221 -8.21 22.39 12.84
CA ASP A 221 -8.42 23.57 13.65
C ASP A 221 -9.62 23.38 14.57
N TRP A 222 -9.60 24.07 15.71
CA TRP A 222 -10.76 24.12 16.59
C TRP A 222 -10.91 25.48 17.25
N SER A 223 -12.14 25.80 17.61
CA SER A 223 -12.44 27.01 18.36
C SER A 223 -13.54 26.80 19.40
N LEU A 224 -13.46 27.62 20.46
CA LEU A 224 -14.50 27.75 21.47
C LEU A 224 -15.04 29.18 21.39
N SER A 225 -16.30 29.30 20.97
CA SER A 225 -17.02 30.56 21.09
C SER A 225 -17.69 30.62 22.47
N PRO A 226 -17.62 31.78 23.16
CA PRO A 226 -18.26 32.00 24.44
C PRO A 226 -19.79 32.02 24.36
#